data_AF-A0A510PP47-F1
#
_entry.id   AF-A0A510PP47-F1
#
_cell.length_a   1.000
_cell.length_b   1.000
_cell.length_c   1.000
_cell.angle_alpha   90.00
_cell.angle_beta   90.00
_cell.angle_gamma   90.00
#
_symmetry.space_group_name_H-M   'P 1'
#
loop_
_entity.id
_entity.type
_entity.pdbx_description
1 polymer ?
#
loop_
_entity_poly.entity_id
_entity_poly.type
_entity_poly.pdbx_seq_one_letter_code
_entity_poly.pdbx_strand_id
1 'polypeptide(L)' 'MTYRCTRINPYPAETPIADRQGYYLKANSVKEALDWMGRRFPGEEFTIEIWQ' A
#
# COMPACT_ATOMS: atom_id res chain seq x y z
N MET A 1 -2.69 -9.94 10.50
CA MET A 1 -3.37 -8.64 10.67
C MET A 1 -3.64 -8.03 9.30
N THR A 2 -4.62 -7.15 9.18
CA THR A 2 -4.83 -6.38 7.95
C THR A 2 -4.08 -5.05 8.07
N TYR A 3 -3.38 -4.67 7.01
CA TYR A 3 -2.69 -3.39 6.89
C TYR A 3 -3.30 -2.61 5.75
N ARG A 4 -3.46 -1.30 5.95
CA ARG A 4 -3.80 -0.36 4.87
C ARG A 4 -2.52 0.34 4.45
N CYS A 5 -2.17 0.21 3.17
CA CYS A 5 -0.98 0.78 2.56
C CYS A 5 -1.38 1.90 1.60
N THR A 6 -1.12 3.15 1.95
CA THR A 6 -1.53 4.30 1.14
C THR A 6 -0.31 4.87 0.42
N ARG A 7 -0.39 5.01 -0.90
CA ARG A 7 0.71 5.53 -1.71
C ARG A 7 0.97 6.99 -1.36
N ILE A 8 2.24 7.35 -1.19
CA ILE A 8 2.67 8.73 -0.91
C ILE A 8 2.85 9.50 -2.22
N ASN A 9 3.39 8.82 -3.23
CA ASN A 9 3.66 9.41 -4.54
C ASN A 9 2.35 9.88 -5.22
N PRO A 10 2.41 10.95 -6.03
CA PRO A 10 1.28 11.40 -6.82
C PRO A 10 0.73 10.27 -7.68
N TYR A 11 -0.57 10.04 -7.61
CA TYR A 11 -1.21 9.06 -8.48
C TYR A 11 -1.18 9.55 -9.93
N PRO A 12 -0.76 8.71 -10.89
CA PRO A 12 -1.02 8.95 -12.30
C PRO A 12 -2.50 9.26 -12.54
N ALA A 13 -2.81 10.15 -13.49
CA ALA A 13 -4.18 10.62 -13.73
C ALA A 13 -5.16 9.47 -14.04
N GLU A 14 -4.65 8.40 -14.66
CA GLU A 14 -5.38 7.17 -15.01
C GLU A 14 -5.62 6.23 -13.82
N THR A 15 -5.03 6.50 -12.65
CA THR A 15 -5.16 5.60 -11.50
C THR A 15 -6.60 5.61 -11.00
N PRO A 16 -7.28 4.43 -10.94
CA PRO A 16 -8.63 4.30 -10.42
C PRO A 16 -8.77 4.91 -9.02
N ILE A 17 -9.93 5.51 -8.73
CA ILE A 17 -10.21 6.08 -7.39
C ILE A 17 -10.09 5.01 -6.29
N ALA A 18 -10.44 3.76 -6.60
CA ALA A 18 -10.30 2.63 -5.67
C ALA A 18 -8.85 2.44 -5.21
N ASP A 19 -7.88 2.56 -6.12
CA ASP A 19 -6.46 2.43 -5.80
C ASP A 19 -5.91 3.62 -5.02
N ARG A 20 -6.64 4.75 -5.00
CA ARG A 20 -6.32 5.95 -4.20
C ARG A 20 -6.76 5.84 -2.75
N GLN A 21 -7.65 4.89 -2.42
CA GLN A 21 -8.11 4.66 -1.05
C GLN A 21 -7.10 3.86 -0.22
N GLY A 22 -6.01 3.39 -0.82
CA GLY A 22 -5.01 2.55 -0.17
C GLY A 22 -5.29 1.07 -0.35
N TYR A 23 -4.22 0.28 -0.32
CA TYR A 23 -4.23 -1.16 -0.53
C TYR A 23 -4.37 -1.88 0.79
N TYR A 24 -5.41 -2.71 0.91
CA TYR A 24 -5.63 -3.54 2.08
C TYR A 24 -4.99 -4.91 1.86
N LEU A 25 -4.04 -5.28 2.71
CA LEU A 25 -3.36 -6.56 2.59
C LEU A 25 -3.22 -7.24 3.95
N LYS A 26 -3.33 -8.57 3.96
CA LYS A 26 -3.07 -9.37 5.15
C LYS A 26 -1.59 -9.71 5.22
N ALA A 27 -0.96 -9.37 6.33
CA ALA A 27 0.43 -9.73 6.64
C ALA A 27 0.60 -10.03 8.14
N ASN A 28 1.73 -10.62 8.49
CA ASN A 28 2.12 -10.92 9.86
C ASN A 28 2.94 -9.78 10.49
N SER A 29 3.47 -8.86 9.67
CA SER A 29 4.22 -7.69 10.15
C SER A 29 4.15 -6.53 9.15
N VAL A 30 4.47 -5.31 9.63
CA VAL A 30 4.64 -4.12 8.78
C VAL A 30 5.71 -4.34 7.72
N LYS A 31 6.82 -5.00 8.07
CA LYS A 31 7.91 -5.30 7.13
C LYS A 31 7.43 -6.18 5.98
N GLU A 32 6.69 -7.24 6.29
CA GLU A 32 6.13 -8.13 5.27
C GLU A 32 5.14 -7.39 4.36
N ALA A 33 4.33 -6.48 4.92
CA ALA A 33 3.44 -5.63 4.14
C ALA A 33 4.21 -4.71 3.17
N LEU A 34 5.27 -4.05 3.65
CA LEU A 34 6.14 -3.21 2.82
C LEU A 34 6.84 -4.00 1.72
N ASP A 35 7.40 -5.17 2.05
CA ASP A 35 8.07 -6.02 1.06
C ASP A 35 7.10 -6.44 -0.05
N TRP A 36 5.84 -6.72 0.28
CA TRP A 36 4.80 -7.06 -0.70
C TRP A 36 4.47 -5.87 -1.60
N MET A 37 4.31 -4.68 -1.02
CA MET A 37 4.02 -3.45 -1.76
C MET A 37 5.20 -3.05 -2.66
N GLY A 38 6.43 -3.13 -2.18
CA GLY A 38 7.64 -2.81 -2.96
C GLY A 38 7.89 -3.77 -4.13
N ARG A 39 7.49 -5.04 -4.00
CA ARG A 39 7.51 -6.00 -5.12
C ARG A 39 6.45 -5.68 -6.18
N ARG A 40 5.26 -5.26 -5.74
CA ARG A 40 4.15 -4.94 -6.64
C ARG A 40 4.31 -3.58 -7.32
N PHE A 41 4.86 -2.61 -6.60
CA PHE A 41 5.04 -1.23 -7.02
C PHE A 41 6.51 -0.82 -6.78
N PRO A 42 7.44 -1.26 -7.63
CA PRO A 42 8.86 -0.96 -7.46
C PRO A 42 9.12 0.55 -7.60
N GLY A 43 9.89 1.10 -6.66
CA GLY A 43 10.27 2.52 -6.64
C GLY A 43 9.24 3.46 -6.02
N GLU A 44 8.21 2.91 -5.35
CA GLU A 44 7.08 3.66 -4.85
C GLU A 44 7.01 3.59 -3.33
N GLU A 45 6.62 4.69 -2.70
CA GLU A 45 6.60 4.82 -1.25
C GLU A 45 5.17 4.76 -0.72
N PHE A 46 5.01 4.14 0.45
CA PHE A 46 3.71 3.90 1.07
C PHE A 46 3.75 4.24 2.56
N THR A 47 2.69 4.86 3.07
CA THR A 47 2.38 4.84 4.50
C THR A 47 1.69 3.53 4.85
N ILE A 48 1.96 2.99 6.03
CA ILE A 48 1.33 1.76 6.52
C ILE A 48 0.70 2.01 7.88
N GLU A 49 -0.56 1.59 8.01
CA GLU A 49 -1.31 1.56 9.27
C GLU A 49 -1.97 0.18 9.46
N ILE A 50 -2.14 -0.24 10.73
CA ILE A 50 -2.88 -1.46 11.06
C ILE A 50 -4.37 -1.14 10.90
N TRP A 51 -5.06 -1.91 10.07
CA TRP A 51 -6.49 -1.78 9.84
C TRP A 51 -7.21 -2.88 10.63
N GLN A 52 -7.85 -2.49 11.75
CA GLN A 52 -8.63 -3.37 12.62
C GLN A 52 -10.04 -3.60 12.09
#